data_AF-A0AA97D809-F1
#
_entry.id   AF-A0AA97D809-F1
#
_cell.length_a   1.000
_cell.length_b   1.000
_cell.length_c   1.000
_cell.angle_alpha   90.00
_cell.angle_beta   90.00
_cell.angle_gamma   90.00
#
_symmetry.space_group_name_H-M   'P 1'
#
loop_
_entity.id
_entity.type
_entity.pdbx_description
1 polymer ?
#
loop_
_entity_poly.entity_id
_entity_poly.type
_entity_poly.pdbx_seq_one_letter_code
_entity_poly.pdbx_strand_id
1 'polypeptide(L)'
;MENEYDAAPAQSLSEFAPAELPHGLDDYRAFLEKSRPFLDHTAENYGYIVLYTDIVEFQSVNLLYGYAEGDRFLSAFANFWKNFPGVCCSHRVFADHFLCLIQVSSAPQGRTASTEQMCRLLKTFLQEQLPFHPNCRVHAACGLCSVSGAGLIAAISRANTARKYLKSHSKTTVVWFDAAFKQEIILKKDAASLAQAALREKRYCFYLQPKVNLQSGRIVGAEALARGIRTDGSLLYPDSFVPFLEHNGSIIEMDFLIFEKVCIYLSHRLKMQLPTVTISVNLSRLHTQRSGTAKALHTIAETYGIPPELLEFELTETLFLDEFKQAKRLIDELRSYGYKVSIDDFGSGYAGLNLWQELDFDILKLDKRFLSHDPFVKPRNDALLPNLIRTANQLQMEVLCEGAETKEECEYLKKMGCHIVQGYYFSKPLPCCAFDRLLEQSDGTFPVETSSAPTAGIPHDSLLTDILFRVVPGALAGFDTQSGRLLFASDSLQELTGLPSDALFSISGWEAWMQQFGEPNDFPVFLTAQQDYQSCGNVHFLFHLRCADGSTHFLEVYAGTASHPEWGRYTLFFFLNRDGFL
;
A
#
# COMPACT_ATOMS: atom_id res chain seq x y z
N MET A 1 40.43 22.45 -54.77
CA MET A 1 40.99 22.39 -53.40
C MET A 1 40.25 21.27 -52.69
N GLU A 2 40.31 20.01 -53.14
CA GLU A 2 41.52 19.17 -53.16
C GLU A 2 42.29 19.29 -51.84
N ASN A 3 42.05 18.35 -50.93
CA ASN A 3 43.10 17.40 -50.59
C ASN A 3 42.51 16.11 -50.01
N GLU A 4 42.98 15.04 -50.63
CA GLU A 4 42.73 13.63 -50.43
C GLU A 4 43.84 13.05 -49.54
N TYR A 5 43.50 11.94 -48.86
CA TYR A 5 44.37 10.85 -48.39
C TYR A 5 45.60 11.15 -47.50
N ASP A 6 45.52 10.64 -46.27
CA ASP A 6 46.46 9.57 -45.90
C ASP A 6 45.78 8.54 -44.98
N ALA A 7 45.98 7.27 -45.31
CA ALA A 7 45.40 6.11 -44.64
C ALA A 7 46.51 5.30 -43.97
N ALA A 8 46.31 4.86 -42.71
CA ALA A 8 46.78 3.60 -42.11
C ALA A 8 46.70 3.65 -40.57
N PRO A 9 46.73 2.50 -39.84
CA PRO A 9 46.17 1.19 -40.14
C PRO A 9 45.26 0.68 -39.00
N ALA A 10 44.57 -0.43 -39.25
CA ALA A 10 43.94 -1.24 -38.21
C ALA A 10 44.97 -1.66 -37.15
N GLN A 11 44.79 -1.23 -35.90
CA GLN A 11 45.56 -1.71 -34.76
C GLN A 11 44.68 -2.50 -33.78
N SER A 12 45.29 -3.58 -33.33
CA SER A 12 44.77 -4.69 -32.55
C SER A 12 44.12 -4.31 -31.23
N LEU A 13 43.11 -5.08 -30.85
CA LEU A 13 42.58 -5.22 -29.50
C LEU A 13 43.67 -5.74 -28.55
N SER A 14 44.56 -4.86 -28.10
CA SER A 14 45.53 -5.14 -27.05
C SER A 14 46.06 -3.82 -26.50
N GLU A 15 45.38 -3.26 -25.51
CA GLU A 15 45.91 -2.38 -24.45
C GLU A 15 44.75 -1.68 -23.73
N PHE A 16 44.09 -2.39 -22.81
CA PHE A 16 43.46 -1.71 -21.68
C PHE A 16 44.58 -1.32 -20.72
N ALA A 17 45.13 -0.13 -20.89
CA ALA A 17 45.94 0.53 -19.88
C ALA A 17 45.10 0.69 -18.60
N PRO A 18 45.64 0.39 -17.40
CA PRO A 18 44.89 0.59 -16.17
C PRO A 18 44.69 2.09 -15.94
N ALA A 19 43.42 2.48 -15.85
CA ALA A 19 42.98 3.82 -15.50
C ALA A 19 43.67 4.29 -14.20
N GLU A 20 44.00 5.58 -14.19
CA GLU A 20 44.74 6.34 -13.18
C GLU A 20 44.42 5.93 -11.73
N LEU A 21 45.46 5.61 -10.95
CA LEU A 21 45.35 5.13 -9.57
C LEU A 21 45.30 6.31 -8.58
N PRO A 22 44.24 6.44 -7.75
CA PRO A 22 44.07 7.57 -6.85
C PRO A 22 44.87 7.44 -5.53
N HIS A 23 45.19 8.58 -4.92
CA HIS A 23 45.84 8.73 -3.61
C HIS A 23 45.17 7.84 -2.53
N GLY A 24 45.95 6.92 -1.92
CA GLY A 24 45.50 5.82 -1.05
C GLY A 24 46.23 4.48 -1.28
N LEU A 25 47.08 4.41 -2.30
CA LEU A 25 47.86 3.22 -2.69
C LEU A 25 48.71 2.62 -1.56
N ASP A 26 49.28 3.44 -0.68
CA ASP A 26 50.15 2.97 0.39
C ASP A 26 49.39 2.12 1.41
N ASP A 27 48.18 2.52 1.79
CA ASP A 27 47.33 1.78 2.73
C ASP A 27 46.72 0.52 2.11
N TYR A 28 46.42 0.55 0.80
CA TYR A 28 45.97 -0.65 0.07
C TYR A 28 47.10 -1.69 -0.06
N ARG A 29 48.32 -1.26 -0.42
CA ARG A 29 49.49 -2.14 -0.49
C ARG A 29 49.85 -2.68 0.90
N ALA A 30 49.83 -1.83 1.92
CA ALA A 30 50.07 -2.23 3.30
C ALA A 30 49.05 -3.28 3.78
N PHE A 31 47.78 -3.17 3.38
CA PHE A 31 46.78 -4.21 3.66
C PHE A 31 47.15 -5.55 3.03
N LEU A 32 47.57 -5.56 1.75
CA LEU A 32 47.98 -6.80 1.07
C LEU A 32 49.20 -7.45 1.74
N GLU A 33 50.22 -6.64 2.06
CA GLU A 33 51.45 -7.12 2.69
C GLU A 33 51.19 -7.68 4.09
N LYS A 34 50.40 -6.99 4.92
CA LYS A 34 50.05 -7.46 6.27
C LYS A 34 49.09 -8.64 6.28
N SER A 35 48.32 -8.83 5.22
CA SER A 35 47.43 -9.99 5.08
C SER A 35 48.20 -11.28 4.75
N ARG A 36 49.32 -11.17 4.04
CA ARG A 36 50.06 -12.31 3.48
C ARG A 36 50.53 -13.34 4.52
N PRO A 37 51.13 -12.97 5.68
CA PRO A 37 51.57 -13.95 6.67
C PRO A 37 50.45 -14.85 7.21
N PHE A 38 49.23 -14.30 7.33
CA PHE A 38 48.06 -15.04 7.81
C PHE A 38 47.57 -16.03 6.76
N LEU A 39 47.57 -15.64 5.49
CA LEU A 39 47.11 -16.50 4.39
C LEU A 39 48.10 -17.63 4.07
N ASP A 40 49.40 -17.35 4.19
CA ASP A 40 50.48 -18.33 3.94
C ASP A 40 50.50 -19.46 5.01
N HIS A 41 49.91 -19.22 6.20
CA HIS A 41 49.85 -20.17 7.32
C HIS A 41 48.41 -20.57 7.67
N THR A 42 47.60 -20.93 6.66
CA THR A 42 46.22 -21.34 6.88
C THR A 42 46.18 -22.75 7.51
N ALA A 43 45.86 -22.84 8.81
CA ALA A 43 45.60 -24.12 9.47
C ALA A 43 44.29 -24.74 8.97
N GLU A 44 44.22 -26.09 8.88
CA GLU A 44 43.10 -26.83 8.27
C GLU A 44 41.70 -26.52 8.87
N ASN A 45 41.65 -25.95 10.08
CA ASN A 45 40.40 -25.63 10.79
C ASN A 45 39.96 -24.17 10.66
N TYR A 46 40.70 -23.30 9.98
CA TYR A 46 40.40 -21.87 9.87
C TYR A 46 40.33 -21.39 8.42
N GLY A 47 39.37 -20.50 8.15
CA GLY A 47 39.25 -19.78 6.88
C GLY A 47 39.41 -18.27 7.09
N TYR A 48 39.56 -17.55 5.98
CA TYR A 48 39.66 -16.08 6.00
C TYR A 48 38.55 -15.44 5.17
N ILE A 49 38.07 -14.29 5.64
CA ILE A 49 37.08 -13.46 4.95
C ILE A 49 37.66 -12.06 4.79
N VAL A 50 37.44 -11.47 3.62
CA VAL A 50 37.61 -10.04 3.41
C VAL A 50 36.30 -9.34 3.63
N LEU A 51 36.33 -8.29 4.47
CA LEU A 51 35.28 -7.31 4.59
C LEU A 51 35.71 -6.02 3.89
N TYR A 52 34.84 -5.50 3.04
CA TYR A 52 34.96 -4.16 2.45
C TYR A 52 33.79 -3.30 2.94
N THR A 53 34.11 -2.20 3.62
CA THR A 53 33.11 -1.29 4.18
C THR A 53 33.20 0.10 3.55
N ASP A 54 32.05 0.72 3.30
CA ASP A 54 31.87 2.12 2.87
C ASP A 54 30.90 2.79 3.86
N ILE A 55 31.25 3.97 4.38
CA ILE A 55 30.41 4.75 5.31
C ILE A 55 29.55 5.69 4.47
N VAL A 56 28.28 5.32 4.30
CA VAL A 56 27.36 6.08 3.45
C VAL A 56 27.01 7.41 4.12
N GLU A 57 26.99 8.48 3.31
CA GLU A 57 26.76 9.88 3.73
C GLU A 57 27.80 10.44 4.72
N PHE A 58 29.02 9.90 4.79
CA PHE A 58 30.09 10.45 5.63
C PHE A 58 30.40 11.93 5.32
N GLN A 59 30.24 12.36 4.06
CA GLN A 59 30.42 13.76 3.66
C GLN A 59 29.54 14.73 4.45
N SER A 60 28.34 14.31 4.88
CA SER A 60 27.44 15.11 5.71
C SER A 60 28.05 15.43 7.08
N VAL A 61 28.84 14.51 7.66
CA VAL A 61 29.56 14.75 8.92
C VAL A 61 30.59 15.85 8.74
N ASN A 62 31.41 15.78 7.68
CA ASN A 62 32.39 16.83 7.37
C ASN A 62 31.72 18.19 7.11
N LEU A 63 30.60 18.19 6.39
CA LEU A 63 29.88 19.41 6.03
C LEU A 63 29.25 20.11 7.24
N LEU A 64 28.61 19.34 8.13
CA LEU A 64 27.83 19.88 9.25
C LEU A 64 28.65 20.10 10.53
N TYR A 65 29.69 19.29 10.75
CA TYR A 65 30.45 19.27 12.01
C TYR A 65 31.95 19.54 11.81
N GLY A 66 32.40 19.73 10.56
CA GLY A 66 33.78 20.05 10.22
C GLY A 66 34.72 18.85 10.14
N TYR A 67 35.86 19.04 9.49
CA TYR A 67 36.85 17.98 9.25
C TYR A 67 37.44 17.36 10.51
N ALA A 68 37.59 18.13 11.60
CA ALA A 68 38.12 17.61 12.86
C ALA A 68 37.22 16.51 13.46
N GLU A 69 35.90 16.69 13.38
CA GLU A 69 34.94 15.68 13.82
C GLU A 69 34.88 14.50 12.86
N GLY A 70 34.97 14.75 11.55
CA GLY A 70 35.11 13.69 10.55
C GLY A 70 36.33 12.80 10.80
N ASP A 71 37.49 13.38 11.09
CA ASP A 71 38.71 12.65 11.40
C ASP A 71 38.61 11.87 12.72
N ARG A 72 37.94 12.44 13.74
CA ARG A 72 37.61 11.72 14.98
C ARG A 72 36.74 10.51 14.69
N PHE A 73 35.67 10.67 13.91
CA PHE A 73 34.76 9.59 13.54
C PHE A 73 35.50 8.47 12.80
N LEU A 74 36.31 8.80 11.80
CA LEU A 74 37.08 7.82 11.03
C LEU A 74 38.11 7.10 11.90
N SER A 75 38.73 7.80 12.86
CA SER A 75 39.64 7.21 13.83
C SER A 75 38.92 6.25 14.78
N ALA A 76 37.72 6.61 15.25
CA ALA A 76 36.88 5.73 16.05
C ALA A 76 36.47 4.48 15.25
N PHE A 77 36.11 4.64 13.97
CA PHE A 77 35.75 3.54 13.07
C PHE A 77 36.93 2.60 12.80
N ALA A 78 38.15 3.15 12.61
CA ALA A 78 39.37 2.37 12.48
C ALA A 78 39.64 1.53 13.73
N ASN A 79 39.49 2.15 14.92
CA ASN A 79 39.66 1.47 16.20
C ASN A 79 38.60 0.39 16.44
N PHE A 80 37.34 0.62 16.04
CA PHE A 80 36.29 -0.38 16.08
C PHE A 80 36.69 -1.64 15.31
N TRP A 81 37.12 -1.50 14.06
CA TRP A 81 37.54 -2.65 13.26
C TRP A 81 38.81 -3.32 13.78
N LYS A 82 39.77 -2.53 14.27
CA LYS A 82 41.00 -3.08 14.87
C LYS A 82 40.73 -3.97 16.08
N ASN A 83 39.71 -3.64 16.87
CA ASN A 83 39.31 -4.39 18.07
C ASN A 83 38.21 -5.42 17.79
N PHE A 84 37.75 -5.55 16.54
CA PHE A 84 36.66 -6.45 16.20
C PHE A 84 37.13 -7.91 16.28
N PRO A 85 36.34 -8.83 16.89
CA PRO A 85 36.74 -10.21 17.08
C PRO A 85 37.16 -10.90 15.78
N GLY A 86 38.34 -11.53 15.80
CA GLY A 86 38.87 -12.28 14.65
C GLY A 86 39.49 -11.44 13.55
N VAL A 87 39.52 -10.09 13.65
CA VAL A 87 40.22 -9.25 12.68
C VAL A 87 41.74 -9.46 12.82
N CYS A 88 42.38 -9.91 11.74
CA CYS A 88 43.82 -10.06 11.64
C CYS A 88 44.49 -8.72 11.31
N CYS A 89 43.90 -7.99 10.37
CA CYS A 89 44.33 -6.64 10.03
C CYS A 89 43.18 -5.82 9.44
N SER A 90 43.21 -4.51 9.69
CA SER A 90 42.26 -3.54 9.14
C SER A 90 43.01 -2.30 8.64
N HIS A 91 42.63 -1.80 7.47
CA HIS A 91 43.21 -0.59 6.88
C HIS A 91 42.12 0.27 6.24
N ARG A 92 42.27 1.59 6.37
CA ARG A 92 41.51 2.58 5.61
C ARG A 92 42.17 2.73 4.24
N VAL A 93 41.52 2.27 3.18
CA VAL A 93 42.17 2.17 1.85
C VAL A 93 41.91 3.37 0.95
N PHE A 94 40.80 4.07 1.17
CA PHE A 94 40.44 5.25 0.40
C PHE A 94 39.31 6.00 1.11
N ALA A 95 39.40 7.32 1.29
CA ALA A 95 38.32 8.15 1.85
C ALA A 95 37.66 7.53 3.09
N ASP A 96 36.41 7.11 3.02
CA ASP A 96 35.59 6.50 4.06
C ASP A 96 35.51 4.96 3.94
N HIS A 97 36.37 4.36 3.11
CA HIS A 97 36.41 2.93 2.85
C HIS A 97 37.45 2.19 3.72
N PHE A 98 37.02 1.07 4.29
CA PHE A 98 37.83 0.22 5.15
C PHE A 98 37.87 -1.22 4.62
N LEU A 99 39.06 -1.83 4.65
CA LEU A 99 39.27 -3.25 4.42
C LEU A 99 39.65 -3.95 5.72
N CYS A 100 39.04 -5.10 5.98
CA CYS A 100 39.43 -5.98 7.07
C CYS A 100 39.66 -7.40 6.56
N LEU A 101 40.71 -8.05 7.05
CA LEU A 101 40.89 -9.50 6.94
C LEU A 101 40.47 -10.12 8.26
N ILE A 102 39.51 -11.04 8.23
CA ILE A 102 38.92 -11.67 9.41
C ILE A 102 39.15 -13.17 9.34
N GLN A 103 39.77 -13.72 10.38
CA GLN A 103 39.89 -15.16 10.58
C GLN A 103 38.59 -15.72 11.16
N VAL A 104 38.10 -16.79 10.56
CA VAL A 104 36.88 -17.49 10.99
C VAL A 104 37.13 -18.99 11.12
N SER A 105 36.39 -19.61 12.04
CA SER A 105 36.37 -21.07 12.15
C SER A 105 35.67 -21.70 10.94
N SER A 106 36.17 -22.83 10.45
CA SER A 106 35.66 -23.51 9.25
C SER A 106 34.35 -24.29 9.46
N ALA A 107 33.71 -24.16 10.63
CA ALA A 107 32.47 -24.87 10.94
C ALA A 107 31.28 -24.39 10.05
N PRO A 108 30.51 -25.29 9.41
CA PRO A 108 29.46 -24.95 8.43
C PRO A 108 28.31 -24.09 8.97
N GLN A 109 28.10 -24.05 10.28
CA GLN A 109 26.91 -23.44 10.92
C GLN A 109 27.09 -21.94 11.26
N GLY A 110 28.26 -21.34 10.99
CA GLY A 110 28.63 -20.01 11.51
C GLY A 110 28.43 -18.81 10.58
N ARG A 111 28.13 -18.98 9.29
CA ARG A 111 28.13 -17.86 8.32
C ARG A 111 27.02 -16.83 8.55
N THR A 112 25.78 -17.27 8.75
CA THR A 112 24.64 -16.39 8.98
C THR A 112 24.72 -15.74 10.36
N ALA A 113 24.97 -16.53 11.40
CA ALA A 113 25.11 -16.04 12.78
C ALA A 113 26.26 -15.02 12.94
N SER A 114 27.42 -15.24 12.30
CA SER A 114 28.53 -14.27 12.33
C SER A 114 28.22 -12.98 11.57
N THR A 115 27.42 -13.04 10.50
CA THR A 115 27.01 -11.87 9.72
C THR A 115 26.01 -11.02 10.48
N GLU A 116 25.03 -11.65 11.13
CA GLU A 116 24.06 -10.97 11.98
C GLU A 116 24.74 -10.32 13.19
N GLN A 117 25.68 -11.02 13.82
CA GLN A 117 26.47 -10.47 14.91
C GLN A 117 27.31 -9.28 14.46
N MET A 118 27.98 -9.37 13.31
CA MET A 118 28.74 -8.25 12.75
C MET A 118 27.85 -7.05 12.44
N CYS A 119 26.70 -7.28 11.82
CA CYS A 119 25.73 -6.24 11.54
C CYS A 119 25.20 -5.58 12.82
N ARG A 120 24.94 -6.38 13.88
CA ARG A 120 24.51 -5.87 15.18
C ARG A 120 25.57 -5.00 15.84
N LEU A 121 26.81 -5.48 15.94
CA LEU A 121 27.92 -4.74 16.55
C LEU A 121 28.19 -3.43 15.80
N LEU A 122 28.15 -3.45 14.47
CA LEU A 122 28.34 -2.26 13.65
C LEU A 122 27.20 -1.25 13.85
N LYS A 123 25.95 -1.72 13.96
CA LYS A 123 24.81 -0.85 14.28
C LYS A 123 24.95 -0.22 15.66
N THR A 124 25.36 -1.00 16.67
CA THR A 124 25.61 -0.48 18.03
C THR A 124 26.69 0.60 18.01
N PHE A 125 27.82 0.36 17.33
CA PHE A 125 28.88 1.37 17.18
C PHE A 125 28.34 2.67 16.55
N LEU A 126 27.59 2.57 15.44
CA LEU A 126 27.04 3.75 14.76
C LEU A 126 26.01 4.50 15.63
N GLN A 127 25.22 3.78 16.43
CA GLN A 127 24.31 4.39 17.41
C GLN A 127 25.05 5.14 18.52
N GLU A 128 26.18 4.61 19.00
CA GLU A 128 27.04 5.28 19.98
C GLU A 128 27.71 6.54 19.42
N GLN A 129 27.87 6.65 18.09
CA GLN A 129 28.39 7.87 17.45
C GLN A 129 27.31 8.94 17.26
N LEU A 130 26.02 8.58 17.25
CA LEU A 130 24.92 9.51 16.99
C LEU A 130 24.89 10.77 17.88
N PRO A 131 25.20 10.72 19.20
CA PRO A 131 25.25 11.91 20.05
C PRO A 131 26.25 12.99 19.61
N PHE A 132 27.30 12.61 18.87
CA PHE A 132 28.32 13.55 18.38
C PHE A 132 27.88 14.27 17.09
N HIS A 133 26.97 13.65 16.32
CA HIS A 133 26.47 14.18 15.06
C HIS A 133 24.97 13.90 14.88
N PRO A 134 24.10 14.49 15.73
CA PRO A 134 22.67 14.14 15.81
C PRO A 134 21.87 14.42 14.53
N ASN A 135 22.37 15.30 13.66
CA ASN A 135 21.72 15.64 12.38
C ASN A 135 22.23 14.77 11.21
N CYS A 136 23.16 13.84 11.46
CA CYS A 136 23.67 12.91 10.46
C CYS A 136 23.14 11.50 10.71
N ARG A 137 22.55 10.87 9.69
CA ARG A 137 22.16 9.45 9.72
C ARG A 137 23.17 8.58 8.98
N VAL A 138 24.33 8.42 9.62
CA VAL A 138 25.42 7.61 9.06
C VAL A 138 25.07 6.12 9.11
N HIS A 139 25.26 5.42 8.00
CA HIS A 139 25.10 3.97 7.91
C HIS A 139 26.25 3.35 7.13
N ALA A 140 26.43 2.03 7.26
CA ALA A 140 27.56 1.33 6.66
C ALA A 140 27.11 0.26 5.65
N ALA A 141 27.72 0.30 4.45
CA ALA A 141 27.55 -0.70 3.41
C ALA A 141 28.75 -1.66 3.42
N CYS A 142 28.50 -2.93 3.74
CA CYS A 142 29.54 -3.92 3.99
C CYS A 142 29.41 -5.13 3.06
N GLY A 143 30.46 -5.43 2.30
CA GLY A 143 30.56 -6.63 1.46
C GLY A 143 31.56 -7.62 2.03
N LEU A 144 31.18 -8.89 2.11
CA LEU A 144 32.00 -9.99 2.61
C LEU A 144 32.37 -10.94 1.47
N CYS A 145 33.61 -11.44 1.44
CA CYS A 145 33.97 -12.53 0.54
C CYS A 145 35.01 -13.45 1.20
N SER A 146 34.79 -14.76 1.14
CA SER A 146 35.81 -15.72 1.58
C SER A 146 37.05 -15.61 0.69
N VAL A 147 38.23 -15.67 1.33
CA VAL A 147 39.49 -15.90 0.63
C VAL A 147 39.57 -17.39 0.33
N SER A 148 39.59 -17.72 -0.95
CA SER A 148 39.69 -19.11 -1.46
C SER A 148 40.76 -19.19 -2.54
N GLY A 149 40.84 -20.29 -3.28
CA GLY A 149 41.88 -20.52 -4.30
C GLY A 149 42.04 -19.45 -5.38
N ALA A 150 41.08 -18.50 -5.51
CA ALA A 150 41.21 -17.33 -6.38
C ALA A 150 42.10 -16.20 -5.80
N GLY A 151 42.53 -16.30 -4.53
CA GLY A 151 43.43 -15.37 -3.86
C GLY A 151 42.75 -14.13 -3.24
N LEU A 152 43.55 -13.40 -2.45
CA LEU A 152 43.11 -12.22 -1.68
C LEU A 152 42.56 -11.09 -2.56
N ILE A 153 43.22 -10.80 -3.69
CA ILE A 153 42.82 -9.70 -4.59
C ILE A 153 41.43 -9.96 -5.18
N ALA A 154 41.14 -11.20 -5.59
CA ALA A 154 39.83 -11.58 -6.08
C ALA A 154 38.76 -11.45 -4.98
N ALA A 155 39.07 -11.84 -3.74
CA ALA A 155 38.17 -11.68 -2.60
C ALA A 155 37.87 -10.20 -2.30
N ILE A 156 38.89 -9.34 -2.32
CA ILE A 156 38.72 -7.88 -2.17
C ILE A 156 37.82 -7.31 -3.27
N SER A 157 38.07 -7.68 -4.53
CA SER A 157 37.25 -7.19 -5.65
C SER A 157 35.79 -7.62 -5.52
N ARG A 158 35.54 -8.86 -5.10
CA ARG A 158 34.19 -9.40 -4.90
C ARG A 158 33.47 -8.75 -3.73
N ALA A 159 34.15 -8.58 -2.60
CA ALA A 159 33.66 -7.83 -1.44
C ALA A 159 33.31 -6.38 -1.81
N ASN A 160 34.16 -5.71 -2.61
CA ASN A 160 33.88 -4.36 -3.10
C ASN A 160 32.62 -4.31 -3.99
N THR A 161 32.42 -5.30 -4.87
CA THR A 161 31.20 -5.39 -5.69
C THR A 161 29.94 -5.52 -4.83
N ALA A 162 29.97 -6.39 -3.81
CA ALA A 162 28.88 -6.53 -2.84
C ALA A 162 28.59 -5.21 -2.09
N ARG A 163 29.63 -4.55 -1.60
CA ARG A 163 29.51 -3.25 -0.94
C ARG A 163 28.96 -2.15 -1.85
N LYS A 164 29.39 -2.08 -3.12
CA LYS A 164 28.84 -1.11 -4.10
C LYS A 164 27.36 -1.33 -4.36
N TYR A 165 26.93 -2.59 -4.45
CA TYR A 165 25.53 -2.94 -4.63
C TYR A 165 24.64 -2.48 -3.46
N LEU A 166 25.20 -2.43 -2.25
CA LEU A 166 24.50 -1.95 -1.07
C LEU A 166 24.45 -0.41 -0.94
N LYS A 167 25.19 0.34 -1.76
CA LYS A 167 25.36 1.80 -1.57
C LYS A 167 24.04 2.61 -1.67
N SER A 168 23.02 2.08 -2.35
CA SER A 168 21.69 2.69 -2.44
C SER A 168 20.75 2.36 -1.28
N HIS A 169 21.15 1.50 -0.34
CA HIS A 169 20.29 1.10 0.78
C HIS A 169 20.39 2.12 1.91
N SER A 170 19.26 2.57 2.45
CA SER A 170 19.17 3.55 3.55
C SER A 170 19.50 3.00 4.93
N LYS A 171 20.07 1.79 5.04
CA LYS A 171 20.30 1.08 6.29
C LYS A 171 21.64 0.35 6.27
N THR A 172 22.25 0.25 7.45
CA THR A 172 23.48 -0.54 7.65
C THR A 172 23.23 -2.00 7.30
N THR A 173 23.94 -2.49 6.29
CA THR A 173 23.75 -3.81 5.69
C THR A 173 25.10 -4.49 5.48
N VAL A 174 25.16 -5.79 5.80
CA VAL A 174 26.32 -6.65 5.57
C VAL A 174 25.87 -7.80 4.66
N VAL A 175 26.50 -7.97 3.50
CA VAL A 175 26.12 -9.01 2.53
C VAL A 175 27.34 -9.80 2.05
N TRP A 176 27.13 -11.10 1.80
CA TRP A 176 28.15 -11.96 1.20
C TRP A 176 28.14 -11.87 -0.32
N PHE A 177 29.33 -11.79 -0.90
CA PHE A 177 29.54 -12.10 -2.29
C PHE A 177 29.71 -13.62 -2.44
N ASP A 178 28.60 -14.32 -2.59
CA ASP A 178 28.56 -15.73 -2.93
C ASP A 178 27.97 -15.95 -4.34
N ALA A 179 27.81 -17.23 -4.74
CA ALA A 179 27.26 -17.56 -6.05
C ALA A 179 25.81 -17.09 -6.22
N ALA A 180 25.00 -17.14 -5.16
CA ALA A 180 23.61 -16.71 -5.20
C ALA A 180 23.51 -15.19 -5.36
N PHE A 181 24.28 -14.43 -4.58
CA PHE A 181 24.35 -12.98 -4.68
C PHE A 181 24.93 -12.52 -6.02
N LYS A 182 25.95 -13.20 -6.54
CA LYS A 182 26.47 -12.95 -7.90
C LYS A 182 25.37 -13.13 -8.95
N GLN A 183 24.59 -14.21 -8.84
CA GLN A 183 23.48 -14.47 -9.77
C GLN A 183 22.39 -13.39 -9.65
N GLU A 184 22.07 -12.94 -8.44
CA GLU A 184 21.14 -11.83 -8.21
C GLU A 184 21.60 -10.55 -8.91
N ILE A 185 22.87 -10.16 -8.76
CA ILE A 185 23.43 -8.98 -9.44
C ILE A 185 23.31 -9.11 -10.96
N ILE A 186 23.65 -10.28 -11.52
CA ILE A 186 23.56 -10.52 -12.97
C ILE A 186 22.11 -10.36 -13.42
N LEU A 187 21.17 -11.02 -12.75
CA LEU A 187 19.74 -10.93 -13.07
C LEU A 187 19.21 -9.50 -13.01
N LYS A 188 19.60 -8.71 -12.00
CA LYS A 188 19.19 -7.29 -11.91
C LYS A 188 19.82 -6.43 -13.00
N LYS A 189 21.10 -6.65 -13.34
CA LYS A 189 21.77 -5.92 -14.42
C LYS A 189 21.15 -6.25 -15.79
N ASP A 190 20.83 -7.51 -16.02
CA ASP A 190 20.15 -7.95 -17.23
C ASP A 190 18.75 -7.36 -17.30
N ALA A 191 17.98 -7.36 -16.20
CA ALA A 191 16.67 -6.73 -16.12
C ALA A 191 16.72 -5.23 -16.41
N ALA A 192 17.72 -4.51 -15.87
CA ALA A 192 17.95 -3.10 -16.14
C ALA A 192 18.24 -2.82 -17.63
N SER A 193 19.14 -3.59 -18.24
CA SER A 193 19.44 -3.47 -19.67
C SER A 193 18.22 -3.78 -20.54
N LEU A 194 17.45 -4.80 -20.18
CA LEU A 194 16.21 -5.17 -20.88
C LEU A 194 15.14 -4.09 -20.75
N ALA A 195 14.97 -3.49 -19.56
CA ALA A 195 14.03 -2.41 -19.31
C ALA A 195 14.34 -1.19 -20.18
N GLN A 196 15.61 -0.77 -20.23
CA GLN A 196 16.03 0.36 -21.04
C GLN A 196 15.85 0.10 -22.56
N ALA A 197 16.11 -1.13 -23.02
CA ALA A 197 15.81 -1.53 -24.39
C ALA A 197 14.30 -1.52 -24.68
N ALA A 198 13.48 -2.09 -23.79
CA ALA A 198 12.03 -2.11 -23.92
C ALA A 198 11.44 -0.70 -23.97
N LEU A 199 12.00 0.25 -23.23
CA LEU A 199 11.53 1.63 -23.20
C LEU A 199 11.82 2.35 -24.52
N ARG A 200 13.06 2.23 -25.03
CA ARG A 200 13.46 2.78 -26.34
C ARG A 200 12.61 2.25 -27.49
N GLU A 201 12.23 0.97 -27.42
CA GLU A 201 11.41 0.30 -28.42
C GLU A 201 9.90 0.39 -28.14
N LYS A 202 9.49 1.16 -27.11
CA LYS A 202 8.10 1.30 -26.66
C LYS A 202 7.37 -0.03 -26.37
N ARG A 203 8.12 -1.08 -26.01
CA ARG A 203 7.67 -2.44 -25.66
C ARG A 203 7.17 -2.56 -24.21
N TYR A 204 6.36 -1.59 -23.79
CA TYR A 204 5.63 -1.66 -22.53
C TYR A 204 4.14 -1.77 -22.80
N CYS A 205 3.43 -2.65 -22.12
CA CYS A 205 1.98 -2.66 -22.08
C CYS A 205 1.50 -2.43 -20.65
N PHE A 206 0.19 -2.40 -20.46
CA PHE A 206 -0.40 -2.36 -19.12
C PHE A 206 -1.43 -3.48 -18.98
N TYR A 207 -1.55 -3.95 -17.76
CA TYR A 207 -2.59 -4.88 -17.33
C TYR A 207 -3.53 -4.09 -16.43
N LEU A 208 -4.82 -4.45 -16.43
CA LEU A 208 -5.84 -3.80 -15.63
C LEU A 208 -6.21 -4.69 -14.45
N GLN A 209 -6.12 -4.15 -13.24
CA GLN A 209 -6.64 -4.82 -12.05
C GLN A 209 -7.95 -4.15 -11.61
N PRO A 210 -9.08 -4.88 -11.55
CA PRO A 210 -10.37 -4.31 -11.17
C PRO A 210 -10.39 -3.78 -9.73
N LYS A 211 -11.00 -2.61 -9.54
CA LYS A 211 -11.44 -2.05 -8.26
C LYS A 211 -12.93 -2.38 -8.10
N VAL A 212 -13.30 -3.11 -7.06
CA VAL A 212 -14.65 -3.69 -6.90
C VAL A 212 -15.35 -3.07 -5.72
N ASN A 213 -16.59 -2.63 -5.93
CA ASN A 213 -17.48 -2.24 -4.85
C ASN A 213 -18.05 -3.49 -4.18
N LEU A 214 -17.72 -3.66 -2.90
CA LEU A 214 -18.03 -4.81 -2.08
C LEU A 214 -19.54 -5.01 -1.83
N GLN A 215 -20.35 -3.96 -1.93
CA GLN A 215 -21.80 -4.03 -1.72
C GLN A 215 -22.52 -4.53 -2.97
N SER A 216 -22.17 -3.99 -4.13
CA SER A 216 -22.81 -4.29 -5.42
C SER A 216 -22.12 -5.39 -6.22
N GLY A 217 -20.87 -5.72 -5.88
CA GLY A 217 -19.99 -6.56 -6.69
C GLY A 217 -19.53 -5.91 -7.99
N ARG A 218 -19.92 -4.65 -8.26
CA ARG A 218 -19.59 -3.95 -9.51
C ARG A 218 -18.14 -3.49 -9.52
N ILE A 219 -17.52 -3.59 -10.68
CA ILE A 219 -16.25 -2.95 -11.01
C ILE A 219 -16.54 -1.45 -11.14
N VAL A 220 -15.94 -0.67 -10.25
CA VAL A 220 -16.09 0.80 -10.21
C VAL A 220 -14.89 1.53 -10.79
N GLY A 221 -13.79 0.82 -11.00
CA GLY A 221 -12.56 1.33 -11.61
C GLY A 221 -11.58 0.20 -11.90
N ALA A 222 -10.40 0.54 -12.40
CA ALA A 222 -9.29 -0.38 -12.49
C ALA A 222 -7.95 0.34 -12.43
N GLU A 223 -6.93 -0.33 -11.90
CA GLU A 223 -5.56 0.17 -11.91
C GLU A 223 -4.79 -0.33 -13.13
N ALA A 224 -4.13 0.58 -13.85
CA ALA A 224 -3.23 0.28 -14.96
C ALA A 224 -1.81 -0.02 -14.45
N LEU A 225 -1.46 -1.30 -14.47
CA LEU A 225 -0.19 -1.82 -13.99
C LEU A 225 0.75 -2.11 -15.17
N ALA A 226 1.86 -1.37 -15.24
CA ALA A 226 2.84 -1.50 -16.31
C ALA A 226 3.46 -2.92 -16.39
N ARG A 227 3.70 -3.41 -17.61
CA ARG A 227 4.43 -4.64 -17.90
C ARG A 227 5.39 -4.39 -19.05
N GLY A 228 6.67 -4.69 -18.86
CA GLY A 228 7.62 -4.72 -19.98
C GLY A 228 7.43 -6.00 -20.79
N ILE A 229 7.64 -5.95 -22.09
CA ILE A 229 7.58 -7.11 -22.98
C ILE A 229 9.01 -7.40 -23.45
N ARG A 230 9.55 -8.59 -23.21
CA ARG A 230 10.86 -9.03 -23.74
C ARG A 230 10.79 -9.28 -25.25
N THR A 231 11.95 -9.42 -25.89
CA THR A 231 12.04 -9.73 -27.34
C THR A 231 11.44 -11.09 -27.70
N ASP A 232 11.42 -12.03 -26.77
CA ASP A 232 10.77 -13.34 -26.91
C ASP A 232 9.25 -13.31 -26.62
N GLY A 233 8.69 -12.15 -26.28
CA GLY A 233 7.28 -11.96 -25.94
C GLY A 233 6.93 -12.19 -24.47
N SER A 234 7.87 -12.63 -23.62
CA SER A 234 7.61 -12.83 -22.19
C SER A 234 7.51 -11.50 -21.42
N LEU A 235 6.84 -11.51 -20.26
CA LEU A 235 6.63 -10.29 -19.46
C LEU A 235 7.77 -10.01 -18.47
N LEU A 236 8.03 -8.73 -18.28
CA LEU A 236 8.81 -8.12 -17.21
C LEU A 236 7.84 -7.43 -16.25
N TYR A 237 7.96 -7.74 -14.96
CA TYR A 237 7.10 -7.20 -13.90
C TYR A 237 7.74 -5.96 -13.25
N PRO A 238 6.93 -5.00 -12.76
CA PRO A 238 7.40 -3.74 -12.17
C PRO A 238 8.58 -3.88 -11.21
N ASP A 239 8.53 -4.82 -10.26
CA ASP A 239 9.58 -5.05 -9.26
C ASP A 239 10.97 -5.27 -9.85
N SER A 240 11.05 -5.77 -11.09
CA SER A 240 12.31 -6.05 -11.79
C SER A 240 12.91 -4.82 -12.48
N PHE A 241 12.12 -3.79 -12.78
CA PHE A 241 12.58 -2.65 -13.59
C PHE A 241 12.30 -1.27 -12.98
N VAL A 242 11.22 -1.08 -12.20
CA VAL A 242 10.84 0.21 -11.63
C VAL A 242 11.97 0.80 -10.78
N PRO A 243 12.60 0.08 -9.84
CA PRO A 243 13.71 0.64 -9.05
C PRO A 243 14.88 1.15 -9.91
N PHE A 244 15.15 0.48 -11.04
CA PHE A 244 16.20 0.92 -11.96
C PHE A 244 15.79 2.17 -12.76
N LEU A 245 14.56 2.21 -13.27
CA LEU A 245 14.04 3.35 -14.01
C LEU A 245 13.88 4.59 -13.12
N GLU A 246 13.54 4.41 -11.84
CA GLU A 246 13.51 5.52 -10.88
C GLU A 246 14.92 6.02 -10.59
N HIS A 247 15.88 5.13 -10.43
CA HIS A 247 17.27 5.52 -10.14
C HIS A 247 17.92 6.31 -11.28
N ASN A 248 17.63 5.97 -12.54
CA ASN A 248 18.19 6.67 -13.70
C ASN A 248 17.30 7.80 -14.26
N GLY A 249 16.10 7.99 -13.69
CA GLY A 249 15.14 9.02 -14.11
C GLY A 249 14.25 8.68 -15.31
N SER A 250 14.50 7.55 -15.98
CA SER A 250 13.71 7.11 -17.15
C SER A 250 12.31 6.60 -16.80
N ILE A 251 11.95 6.49 -15.52
CA ILE A 251 10.58 6.14 -15.09
C ILE A 251 9.54 7.13 -15.61
N ILE A 252 9.88 8.42 -15.70
CA ILE A 252 9.00 9.47 -16.22
C ILE A 252 8.59 9.16 -17.67
N GLU A 253 9.54 8.72 -18.50
CA GLU A 253 9.25 8.36 -19.90
C GLU A 253 8.33 7.14 -19.99
N MET A 254 8.49 6.19 -19.07
CA MET A 254 7.62 5.01 -18.98
C MET A 254 6.22 5.40 -18.48
N ASP A 255 6.10 6.26 -17.47
CA ASP A 255 4.81 6.74 -16.94
C ASP A 255 4.01 7.44 -18.05
N PHE A 256 4.63 8.36 -18.80
CA PHE A 256 4.00 9.00 -19.97
C PHE A 256 3.61 8.00 -21.05
N LEU A 257 4.46 7.00 -21.35
CA LEU A 257 4.16 5.97 -22.34
C LEU A 257 2.96 5.11 -21.92
N ILE A 258 2.87 4.70 -20.65
CA ILE A 258 1.74 3.93 -20.13
C ILE A 258 0.47 4.78 -20.15
N PHE A 259 0.56 6.03 -19.70
CA PHE A 259 -0.56 6.96 -19.71
C PHE A 259 -1.12 7.19 -21.11
N GLU A 260 -0.26 7.44 -22.11
CA GLU A 260 -0.66 7.57 -23.52
C GLU A 260 -1.41 6.30 -24.00
N LYS A 261 -0.94 5.11 -23.64
CA LYS A 261 -1.60 3.84 -23.99
C LYS A 261 -2.94 3.66 -23.28
N VAL A 262 -3.09 4.10 -22.04
CA VAL A 262 -4.38 4.13 -21.33
C VAL A 262 -5.35 5.09 -22.01
N CYS A 263 -4.91 6.29 -22.40
CA CYS A 263 -5.72 7.23 -23.16
C CYS A 263 -6.16 6.64 -24.51
N ILE A 264 -5.29 5.96 -25.25
CA ILE A 264 -5.64 5.27 -26.49
C ILE A 264 -6.72 4.21 -26.24
N TYR A 265 -6.57 3.40 -25.19
CA TYR A 265 -7.52 2.36 -24.81
C TYR A 265 -8.91 2.95 -24.46
N LEU A 266 -8.96 3.98 -23.62
CA LEU A 266 -10.20 4.66 -23.27
C LEU A 266 -10.85 5.34 -24.49
N SER A 267 -10.06 6.01 -25.34
CA SER A 267 -10.54 6.66 -26.58
C SER A 267 -11.23 5.65 -27.49
N HIS A 268 -10.65 4.45 -27.63
CA HIS A 268 -11.25 3.37 -28.41
C HIS A 268 -12.59 2.92 -27.81
N ARG A 269 -12.66 2.69 -26.50
CA ARG A 269 -13.92 2.26 -25.84
C ARG A 269 -15.02 3.33 -25.97
N LEU A 270 -14.68 4.60 -25.79
CA LEU A 270 -15.61 5.72 -25.97
C LEU A 270 -16.15 5.81 -27.41
N LYS A 271 -15.27 5.73 -28.42
CA LYS A 271 -15.67 5.76 -29.84
C LYS A 271 -16.58 4.59 -30.22
N MET A 272 -16.37 3.44 -29.61
CA MET A 272 -17.17 2.23 -29.82
C MET A 272 -18.42 2.15 -28.91
N GLN A 273 -18.65 3.16 -28.06
CA GLN A 273 -19.74 3.19 -27.08
C GLN A 273 -19.75 1.95 -26.16
N LEU A 274 -18.58 1.44 -25.84
CA LEU A 274 -18.40 0.31 -24.94
C LEU A 274 -18.38 0.78 -23.48
N PRO A 275 -18.73 -0.09 -22.50
CA PRO A 275 -18.66 0.26 -21.08
C PRO A 275 -17.27 0.74 -20.68
N THR A 276 -17.20 1.84 -19.93
CA THR A 276 -15.96 2.42 -19.40
C THR A 276 -16.03 2.53 -17.88
N VAL A 277 -14.89 2.41 -17.23
CA VAL A 277 -14.70 2.68 -15.80
C VAL A 277 -13.50 3.60 -15.64
N THR A 278 -13.39 4.29 -14.50
CA THR A 278 -12.21 5.11 -14.19
C THR A 278 -10.96 4.22 -14.16
N ILE A 279 -9.91 4.63 -14.88
CA ILE A 279 -8.63 3.95 -14.89
C ILE A 279 -7.63 4.77 -14.12
N SER A 280 -7.05 4.16 -13.09
CA SER A 280 -5.99 4.78 -12.32
C SER A 280 -4.60 4.46 -12.89
N VAL A 281 -3.71 5.44 -12.83
CA VAL A 281 -2.34 5.37 -13.35
C VAL A 281 -1.36 5.87 -12.30
N ASN A 282 -0.35 5.06 -12.04
CA ASN A 282 0.74 5.41 -11.14
C ASN A 282 1.56 6.58 -11.69
N LEU A 283 1.88 7.54 -10.83
CA LEU A 283 2.85 8.60 -11.10
C LEU A 283 4.06 8.45 -10.18
N SER A 284 5.23 8.22 -10.76
CA SER A 284 6.48 8.16 -10.00
C SER A 284 6.80 9.50 -9.34
N ARG A 285 7.55 9.42 -8.24
CA ARG A 285 7.95 10.60 -7.48
C ARG A 285 8.66 11.67 -8.26
N LEU A 286 9.40 11.32 -9.30
CA LEU A 286 10.18 12.30 -10.06
C LEU A 286 9.29 13.30 -10.82
N HIS A 287 7.99 13.02 -10.94
CA HIS A 287 7.02 13.94 -11.53
C HIS A 287 6.79 15.22 -10.71
N THR A 288 6.92 15.18 -9.38
CA THR A 288 6.77 16.36 -8.50
C THR A 288 7.87 17.39 -8.76
N GLN A 289 9.07 16.92 -9.10
CA GLN A 289 10.24 17.75 -9.36
C GLN A 289 10.20 18.40 -10.75
N ARG A 290 9.38 17.87 -11.67
CA ARG A 290 9.29 18.33 -13.06
C ARG A 290 8.12 19.29 -13.23
N SER A 291 8.44 20.56 -13.48
CA SER A 291 7.43 21.57 -13.79
C SER A 291 6.67 21.22 -15.09
N GLY A 292 5.36 21.48 -15.09
CA GLY A 292 4.50 21.27 -16.25
C GLY A 292 4.06 19.81 -16.48
N THR A 293 4.34 18.89 -15.54
CA THR A 293 3.88 17.50 -15.62
C THR A 293 2.36 17.42 -15.80
N ALA A 294 1.58 18.08 -14.94
CA ALA A 294 0.12 18.05 -15.01
C ALA A 294 -0.40 18.54 -16.38
N LYS A 295 0.15 19.64 -16.89
CA LYS A 295 -0.18 20.17 -18.22
C LYS A 295 0.15 19.17 -19.34
N ALA A 296 1.28 18.48 -19.26
CA ALA A 296 1.66 17.49 -20.27
C ALA A 296 0.70 16.29 -20.27
N LEU A 297 0.35 15.78 -19.09
CA LEU A 297 -0.67 14.72 -18.93
C LEU A 297 -2.03 15.18 -19.47
N HIS A 298 -2.45 16.40 -19.13
CA HIS A 298 -3.69 16.97 -19.62
C HIS A 298 -3.71 17.06 -21.16
N THR A 299 -2.64 17.56 -21.77
CA THR A 299 -2.52 17.67 -23.23
C THR A 299 -2.65 16.32 -23.92
N ILE A 300 -2.06 15.27 -23.35
CA ILE A 300 -2.19 13.90 -23.88
C ILE A 300 -3.66 13.44 -23.80
N ALA A 301 -4.30 13.59 -22.64
CA ALA A 301 -5.71 13.20 -22.47
C ALA A 301 -6.64 13.96 -23.42
N GLU A 302 -6.46 15.27 -23.58
CA GLU A 302 -7.21 16.11 -24.52
C GLU A 302 -7.02 15.65 -25.97
N THR A 303 -5.78 15.30 -26.37
CA THR A 303 -5.46 14.81 -27.71
C THR A 303 -6.27 13.56 -28.07
N TYR A 304 -6.57 12.70 -27.08
CA TYR A 304 -7.37 11.49 -27.26
C TYR A 304 -8.86 11.68 -26.93
N GLY A 305 -9.27 12.87 -26.48
CA GLY A 305 -10.63 13.22 -26.12
C GLY A 305 -11.15 12.49 -24.88
N ILE A 306 -10.28 12.30 -23.86
CA ILE A 306 -10.62 11.55 -22.65
C ILE A 306 -11.22 12.50 -21.60
N PRO A 307 -12.47 12.27 -21.15
CA PRO A 307 -13.03 12.99 -20.01
C PRO A 307 -12.20 12.78 -18.74
N PRO A 308 -11.88 13.84 -17.97
CA PRO A 308 -11.06 13.74 -16.76
C PRO A 308 -11.56 12.74 -15.72
N GLU A 309 -12.87 12.54 -15.60
CA GLU A 309 -13.50 11.61 -14.66
C GLU A 309 -13.17 10.12 -14.91
N LEU A 310 -12.68 9.79 -16.11
CA LEU A 310 -12.23 8.45 -16.46
C LEU A 310 -10.76 8.20 -16.10
N LEU A 311 -10.06 9.19 -15.55
CA LEU A 311 -8.65 9.10 -15.18
C LEU A 311 -8.44 9.46 -13.72
N GLU A 312 -7.66 8.64 -13.03
CA GLU A 312 -7.23 8.84 -11.65
C GLU A 312 -5.69 8.75 -11.60
N PHE A 313 -5.03 9.67 -10.92
CA PHE A 313 -3.57 9.63 -10.75
C PHE A 313 -3.20 9.17 -9.35
N GLU A 314 -2.42 8.10 -9.27
CA GLU A 314 -2.00 7.50 -7.99
C GLU A 314 -0.58 7.96 -7.61
N LEU A 315 -0.42 8.42 -6.37
CA LEU A 315 0.84 8.89 -5.81
C LEU A 315 1.14 8.15 -4.49
N THR A 316 2.33 7.59 -4.32
CA THR A 316 2.66 6.81 -3.11
C THR A 316 2.93 7.70 -1.89
N GLU A 317 2.60 7.24 -0.69
CA GLU A 317 2.83 7.99 0.57
C GLU A 317 4.31 8.42 0.74
N THR A 318 5.25 7.57 0.31
CA THR A 318 6.70 7.83 0.45
C THR A 318 7.18 9.06 -0.33
N LEU A 319 6.39 9.54 -1.29
CA LEU A 319 6.61 10.79 -2.01
C LEU A 319 6.74 12.01 -1.08
N PHE A 320 5.94 12.04 -0.02
CA PHE A 320 5.59 13.29 0.66
C PHE A 320 6.55 13.68 1.80
N LEU A 321 7.52 12.82 2.16
CA LEU A 321 8.39 13.05 3.32
C LEU A 321 9.35 14.25 3.13
N ASP A 322 9.83 14.50 1.91
CA ASP A 322 10.82 15.56 1.60
C ASP A 322 10.32 16.61 0.58
N GLU A 323 9.15 16.39 -0.05
CA GLU A 323 8.71 17.13 -1.26
C GLU A 323 7.27 17.63 -1.19
N PHE A 324 6.75 17.85 0.02
CA PHE A 324 5.34 18.14 0.24
C PHE A 324 4.80 19.33 -0.58
N LYS A 325 5.60 20.41 -0.71
CA LYS A 325 5.22 21.60 -1.49
C LYS A 325 5.11 21.32 -2.98
N GLN A 326 6.02 20.50 -3.53
CA GLN A 326 6.03 20.14 -4.94
C GLN A 326 4.88 19.19 -5.26
N ALA A 327 4.67 18.21 -4.38
CA ALA A 327 3.56 17.28 -4.49
C ALA A 327 2.21 18.00 -4.43
N LYS A 328 2.01 18.90 -3.46
CA LYS A 328 0.80 19.74 -3.37
C LYS A 328 0.51 20.47 -4.70
N ARG A 329 1.52 21.14 -5.28
CA ARG A 329 1.35 21.84 -6.56
C ARG A 329 0.92 20.91 -7.69
N LEU A 330 1.55 19.74 -7.79
CA LEU A 330 1.19 18.75 -8.81
C LEU A 330 -0.26 18.29 -8.63
N ILE A 331 -0.67 17.98 -7.40
CA ILE A 331 -2.04 17.55 -7.07
C ILE A 331 -3.04 18.65 -7.39
N ASP A 332 -2.80 19.87 -6.92
CA ASP A 332 -3.68 21.02 -7.17
C ASP A 332 -3.84 21.28 -8.68
N GLU A 333 -2.75 21.20 -9.44
CA GLU A 333 -2.79 21.34 -10.91
C GLU A 333 -3.60 20.21 -11.56
N LEU A 334 -3.38 18.95 -11.20
CA LEU A 334 -4.13 17.82 -11.74
C LEU A 334 -5.64 17.95 -11.46
N ARG A 335 -5.99 18.30 -10.22
CA ARG A 335 -7.40 18.49 -9.82
C ARG A 335 -8.03 19.71 -10.48
N SER A 336 -7.25 20.76 -10.79
CA SER A 336 -7.74 21.91 -11.55
C SER A 336 -8.17 21.55 -12.98
N TYR A 337 -7.64 20.47 -13.55
CA TYR A 337 -8.09 19.90 -14.83
C TYR A 337 -9.26 18.91 -14.69
N GLY A 338 -9.72 18.64 -13.46
CA GLY A 338 -10.84 17.74 -13.17
C GLY A 338 -10.45 16.27 -12.95
N TYR A 339 -9.14 15.95 -12.86
CA TYR A 339 -8.70 14.59 -12.58
C TYR A 339 -8.86 14.25 -11.10
N LYS A 340 -9.16 12.98 -10.81
CA LYS A 340 -9.07 12.46 -9.45
C LYS A 340 -7.62 12.16 -9.09
N VAL A 341 -7.27 12.37 -7.83
CA VAL A 341 -5.95 12.00 -7.29
C VAL A 341 -6.14 11.05 -6.12
N SER A 342 -5.36 9.97 -6.10
CA SER A 342 -5.34 9.01 -5.01
C SER A 342 -3.96 8.88 -4.38
N ILE A 343 -3.97 8.57 -3.08
CA ILE A 343 -2.77 8.35 -2.29
C ILE A 343 -2.62 6.86 -2.03
N ASP A 344 -1.52 6.30 -2.52
CA ASP A 344 -1.22 4.88 -2.47
C ASP A 344 -0.32 4.47 -1.31
N ASP A 345 -0.38 3.19 -0.94
CA ASP A 345 0.40 2.59 0.14
C ASP A 345 0.27 3.32 1.50
N PHE A 346 -0.90 3.92 1.79
CA PHE A 346 -1.09 4.65 3.04
C PHE A 346 -0.86 3.74 4.25
N GLY A 347 -0.10 4.21 5.24
CA GLY A 347 0.27 3.44 6.44
C GLY A 347 1.60 2.70 6.30
N SER A 348 2.26 2.78 5.14
CA SER A 348 3.60 2.25 4.93
C SER A 348 4.71 3.26 5.31
N GLY A 349 4.38 4.56 5.33
CA GLY A 349 5.27 5.67 5.64
C GLY A 349 5.01 6.37 6.98
N TYR A 350 5.68 7.51 7.19
CA TYR A 350 5.57 8.34 8.40
C TYR A 350 4.75 9.63 8.18
N ALA A 351 4.11 9.82 7.01
CA ALA A 351 3.47 11.09 6.64
C ALA A 351 2.03 11.25 7.18
N GLY A 352 1.51 10.22 7.86
CA GLY A 352 0.24 10.10 8.57
C GLY A 352 -0.72 11.29 8.53
N LEU A 353 -0.58 12.25 9.46
CA LEU A 353 -1.57 13.34 9.65
C LEU A 353 -1.34 14.57 8.75
N ASN A 354 -0.09 14.87 8.41
CA ASN A 354 0.23 16.06 7.61
C ASN A 354 -0.33 15.94 6.19
N LEU A 355 -0.38 14.72 5.67
CA LEU A 355 -0.98 14.42 4.37
C LEU A 355 -2.43 14.94 4.27
N TRP A 356 -3.26 14.66 5.28
CA TRP A 356 -4.66 15.09 5.34
C TRP A 356 -4.84 16.60 5.56
N GLN A 357 -3.87 17.27 6.18
CA GLN A 357 -3.99 18.69 6.52
C GLN A 357 -3.62 19.60 5.36
N GLU A 358 -2.71 19.16 4.49
CA GLU A 358 -2.08 20.04 3.52
C GLU A 358 -2.36 19.64 2.06
N LEU A 359 -2.76 18.38 1.77
CA LEU A 359 -3.10 17.91 0.42
C LEU A 359 -4.60 17.72 0.28
N ASP A 360 -5.13 18.24 -0.82
CA ASP A 360 -6.51 17.97 -1.20
C ASP A 360 -6.52 16.86 -2.26
N PHE A 361 -6.81 15.62 -1.87
CA PHE A 361 -6.90 14.44 -2.73
C PHE A 361 -8.27 13.76 -2.58
N ASP A 362 -8.61 12.84 -3.47
CA ASP A 362 -9.99 12.32 -3.61
C ASP A 362 -10.14 10.89 -3.06
N ILE A 363 -9.09 10.08 -3.12
CA ILE A 363 -9.13 8.67 -2.73
C ILE A 363 -7.93 8.32 -1.85
N LEU A 364 -8.17 7.62 -0.75
CA LEU A 364 -7.13 7.00 0.07
C LEU A 364 -7.09 5.49 -0.18
N LYS A 365 -5.93 4.98 -0.62
CA LYS A 365 -5.70 3.54 -0.78
C LYS A 365 -4.95 3.00 0.44
N LEU A 366 -5.59 2.09 1.16
CA LEU A 366 -5.06 1.43 2.35
C LEU A 366 -4.25 0.20 1.98
N ASP A 367 -2.98 0.15 2.43
CA ASP A 367 -2.10 -1.00 2.22
C ASP A 367 -2.62 -2.26 2.92
N LYS A 368 -2.26 -3.43 2.37
CA LYS A 368 -2.64 -4.75 2.89
C LYS A 368 -2.19 -5.01 4.33
N ARG A 369 -1.25 -4.24 4.89
CA ARG A 369 -0.88 -4.33 6.32
C ARG A 369 -2.08 -4.11 7.25
N PHE A 370 -3.10 -3.36 6.83
CA PHE A 370 -4.34 -3.21 7.60
C PHE A 370 -5.16 -4.51 7.67
N LEU A 371 -4.90 -5.47 6.78
CA LEU A 371 -5.51 -6.80 6.75
C LEU A 371 -4.69 -7.86 7.52
N SER A 372 -3.70 -7.45 8.32
CA SER A 372 -2.85 -8.38 9.08
C SER A 372 -3.64 -9.25 10.05
N HIS A 373 -3.43 -10.57 9.97
CA HIS A 373 -3.95 -11.57 10.90
C HIS A 373 -3.07 -11.77 12.14
N ASP A 374 -2.00 -10.99 12.31
CA ASP A 374 -1.12 -11.07 13.48
C ASP A 374 -1.89 -10.66 14.75
N PRO A 375 -1.95 -11.52 15.79
CA PRO A 375 -2.73 -11.24 17.01
C PRO A 375 -2.24 -10.01 17.78
N PHE A 376 -1.01 -9.55 17.58
CA PHE A 376 -0.50 -8.31 18.19
C PHE A 376 -0.84 -7.06 17.38
N VAL A 377 -1.08 -7.19 16.07
CA VAL A 377 -1.36 -6.07 15.16
C VAL A 377 -2.86 -5.90 14.95
N LYS A 378 -3.61 -7.01 14.81
CA LYS A 378 -5.03 -7.00 14.50
C LYS A 378 -5.87 -6.14 15.47
N PRO A 379 -5.72 -6.22 16.81
CA PRO A 379 -6.51 -5.37 17.71
C PRO A 379 -6.24 -3.87 17.51
N ARG A 380 -5.03 -3.50 17.07
CA ARG A 380 -4.70 -2.11 16.73
C ARG A 380 -5.36 -1.69 15.43
N ASN A 381 -5.32 -2.55 14.40
CA ASN A 381 -6.00 -2.29 13.14
C ASN A 381 -7.53 -2.15 13.34
N ASP A 382 -8.13 -3.03 14.14
CA ASP A 382 -9.56 -2.98 14.48
C ASP A 382 -9.96 -1.64 15.14
N ALA A 383 -9.06 -1.04 15.92
CA ALA A 383 -9.29 0.28 16.53
C ALA A 383 -9.02 1.45 15.58
N LEU A 384 -8.03 1.34 14.69
CA LEU A 384 -7.60 2.42 13.81
C LEU A 384 -8.47 2.56 12.57
N LEU A 385 -8.79 1.44 11.92
CA LEU A 385 -9.36 1.40 10.59
C LEU A 385 -10.75 2.08 10.49
N PRO A 386 -11.72 1.83 11.40
CA PRO A 386 -13.01 2.53 11.38
C PRO A 386 -12.89 4.05 11.54
N ASN A 387 -11.96 4.48 12.40
CA ASN A 387 -11.76 5.90 12.69
C ASN A 387 -11.11 6.61 11.49
N LEU A 388 -10.17 5.94 10.83
CA LEU A 388 -9.54 6.42 9.61
C LEU A 388 -10.58 6.55 8.49
N ILE A 389 -11.38 5.50 8.25
CA ILE A 389 -12.44 5.51 7.22
C ILE A 389 -13.44 6.63 7.50
N ARG A 390 -13.87 6.78 8.76
CA ARG A 390 -14.77 7.87 9.15
C ARG A 390 -14.15 9.24 8.89
N THR A 391 -12.87 9.42 9.18
CA THR A 391 -12.17 10.69 8.95
C THR A 391 -12.07 11.00 7.46
N ALA A 392 -11.73 10.01 6.64
CA ALA A 392 -11.70 10.13 5.19
C ALA A 392 -13.07 10.55 4.63
N ASN A 393 -14.14 9.88 5.06
CA ASN A 393 -15.50 10.21 4.64
C ASN A 393 -15.92 11.63 5.05
N GLN A 394 -15.51 12.10 6.24
CA GLN A 394 -15.76 13.48 6.69
C GLN A 394 -15.01 14.52 5.86
N LEU A 395 -13.85 14.15 5.32
CA LEU A 395 -13.07 14.96 4.38
C LEU A 395 -13.54 14.76 2.92
N GLN A 396 -14.66 14.07 2.71
CA GLN A 396 -15.24 13.77 1.39
C GLN A 396 -14.31 12.94 0.50
N MET A 397 -13.44 12.15 1.11
CA MET A 397 -12.53 11.23 0.42
C MET A 397 -13.11 9.82 0.41
N GLU A 398 -12.90 9.11 -0.68
CA GLU A 398 -13.27 7.70 -0.81
C GLU A 398 -12.12 6.82 -0.28
N VAL A 399 -12.46 5.70 0.36
CA VAL A 399 -11.46 4.75 0.88
C VAL A 399 -11.52 3.45 0.10
N LEU A 400 -10.37 3.08 -0.46
CA LEU A 400 -10.12 1.82 -1.13
C LEU A 400 -9.12 1.00 -0.31
N CYS A 401 -9.31 -0.30 -0.18
CA CYS A 401 -8.29 -1.17 0.42
C CYS A 401 -7.64 -2.08 -0.63
N GLU A 402 -6.33 -2.21 -0.55
CA GLU A 402 -5.53 -3.03 -1.44
C GLU A 402 -5.14 -4.37 -0.83
N GLY A 403 -4.93 -5.36 -1.71
CA GLY A 403 -4.37 -6.65 -1.35
C GLY A 403 -5.31 -7.55 -0.56
N ALA A 404 -6.63 -7.40 -0.69
CA ALA A 404 -7.57 -8.39 -0.17
C ALA A 404 -7.51 -9.69 -1.00
N GLU A 405 -7.14 -10.80 -0.36
CA GLU A 405 -6.94 -12.09 -1.02
C GLU A 405 -8.02 -13.10 -0.65
N THR A 406 -8.72 -12.88 0.46
CA THR A 406 -9.71 -13.80 1.02
C THR A 406 -11.10 -13.18 1.18
N LYS A 407 -12.11 -14.04 1.34
CA LYS A 407 -13.49 -13.62 1.60
C LYS A 407 -13.59 -12.96 2.97
N GLU A 408 -12.91 -13.53 3.95
CA GLU A 408 -12.88 -13.07 5.35
C GLU A 408 -12.32 -11.65 5.45
N GLU A 409 -11.28 -11.33 4.67
CA GLU A 409 -10.73 -9.97 4.56
C GLU A 409 -11.73 -9.00 3.93
N CYS A 410 -12.46 -9.42 2.89
CA CYS A 410 -13.50 -8.59 2.28
C CYS A 410 -14.68 -8.32 3.25
N GLU A 411 -15.10 -9.34 4.01
CA GLU A 411 -16.13 -9.19 5.05
C GLU A 411 -15.65 -8.30 6.20
N TYR A 412 -14.39 -8.42 6.60
CA TYR A 412 -13.76 -7.53 7.56
C TYR A 412 -13.79 -6.07 7.08
N LEU A 413 -13.35 -5.79 5.85
CA LEU A 413 -13.38 -4.46 5.27
C LEU A 413 -14.79 -3.87 5.20
N LYS A 414 -15.78 -4.67 4.80
CA LYS A 414 -17.21 -4.28 4.82
C LYS A 414 -17.64 -3.84 6.22
N LYS A 415 -17.32 -4.62 7.25
CA LYS A 415 -17.67 -4.32 8.65
C LYS A 415 -17.02 -3.02 9.14
N MET A 416 -15.83 -2.71 8.66
CA MET A 416 -15.09 -1.50 9.04
C MET A 416 -15.55 -0.25 8.25
N GLY A 417 -16.45 -0.41 7.26
CA GLY A 417 -16.98 0.69 6.43
C GLY A 417 -16.18 0.95 5.15
N CYS A 418 -15.26 0.08 4.77
CA CYS A 418 -14.55 0.17 3.49
C CYS A 418 -15.34 -0.64 2.44
N HIS A 419 -15.79 0.06 1.39
CA HIS A 419 -16.71 -0.51 0.40
C HIS A 419 -16.06 -0.73 -0.96
N ILE A 420 -14.84 -0.25 -1.20
CA ILE A 420 -14.11 -0.50 -2.44
C ILE A 420 -12.84 -1.24 -2.11
N VAL A 421 -12.56 -2.28 -2.88
CA VAL A 421 -11.38 -3.12 -2.68
C VAL A 421 -10.74 -3.48 -4.00
N GLN A 422 -9.43 -3.62 -3.95
CA GLN A 422 -8.62 -4.15 -5.04
C GLN A 422 -7.78 -5.30 -4.48
N GLY A 423 -7.87 -6.49 -5.08
CA GLY A 423 -7.15 -7.64 -4.55
C GLY A 423 -7.42 -8.94 -5.30
N TYR A 424 -6.59 -9.95 -4.99
CA TYR A 424 -6.61 -11.23 -5.68
C TYR A 424 -7.84 -12.08 -5.39
N TYR A 425 -8.62 -11.74 -4.37
CA TYR A 425 -9.91 -12.37 -4.12
C TYR A 425 -10.83 -12.26 -5.35
N PHE A 426 -10.86 -11.10 -6.00
CA PHE A 426 -11.64 -10.87 -7.21
C PHE A 426 -10.85 -11.19 -8.48
N SER A 427 -9.68 -10.57 -8.63
CA SER A 427 -8.86 -10.78 -9.80
C SER A 427 -7.41 -10.35 -9.61
N LYS A 428 -6.52 -11.12 -10.23
CA LYS A 428 -5.16 -10.65 -10.53
C LYS A 428 -5.21 -9.62 -11.66
N PRO A 429 -4.16 -8.82 -11.87
CA PRO A 429 -4.08 -7.94 -13.03
C PRO A 429 -4.25 -8.74 -14.33
N LEU A 430 -5.14 -8.27 -15.21
CA LEU A 430 -5.54 -8.94 -16.45
C LEU A 430 -5.03 -8.19 -17.68
N PRO A 431 -4.71 -8.88 -18.80
CA PRO A 431 -4.58 -8.20 -20.09
C PRO A 431 -5.87 -7.45 -20.45
N CYS A 432 -5.76 -6.33 -21.17
CA CYS A 432 -6.92 -5.49 -21.55
C CYS A 432 -8.06 -6.31 -22.16
N CYS A 433 -7.76 -7.25 -23.08
CA CYS A 433 -8.79 -8.08 -23.72
C CYS A 433 -9.56 -9.01 -22.76
N ALA A 434 -8.94 -9.43 -21.65
CA ALA A 434 -9.61 -10.23 -20.63
C ALA A 434 -10.45 -9.35 -19.69
N PHE A 435 -9.95 -8.15 -19.37
CA PHE A 435 -10.70 -7.14 -18.62
C PHE A 435 -11.93 -6.64 -19.40
N ASP A 436 -11.80 -6.42 -20.71
CA ASP A 436 -12.91 -6.03 -21.59
C ASP A 436 -14.06 -7.05 -21.53
N ARG A 437 -13.72 -8.35 -21.64
CA ARG A 437 -14.71 -9.43 -21.51
C ARG A 437 -15.40 -9.44 -20.15
N LEU A 438 -14.66 -9.15 -19.08
CA LEU A 438 -15.21 -9.10 -17.73
C LEU A 438 -16.21 -7.95 -17.57
N LEU A 439 -15.91 -6.77 -18.14
CA LEU A 439 -16.85 -5.65 -18.16
C LEU A 439 -18.11 -5.96 -18.98
N GLU A 440 -17.96 -6.67 -20.10
CA GLU A 440 -19.05 -6.89 -21.05
C GLU A 440 -19.96 -8.09 -20.71
N GLN A 441 -19.41 -9.19 -20.20
CA GLN A 441 -20.17 -10.44 -19.99
C GLN A 441 -20.94 -10.50 -18.67
N SER A 442 -20.47 -9.78 -17.65
CA SER A 442 -21.06 -9.78 -16.31
C SER A 442 -21.67 -8.43 -15.93
N ASP A 443 -21.90 -7.53 -16.89
CA ASP A 443 -22.21 -6.11 -16.64
C ASP A 443 -21.20 -5.46 -15.65
N GLY A 444 -19.95 -5.94 -15.71
CA GLY A 444 -18.88 -5.61 -14.80
C GLY A 444 -19.12 -6.03 -13.34
N THR A 445 -19.82 -7.13 -13.06
CA THR A 445 -20.06 -7.62 -11.69
C THR A 445 -19.31 -8.91 -11.38
N PHE A 446 -18.79 -9.00 -10.15
CA PHE A 446 -18.35 -10.24 -9.55
C PHE A 446 -19.46 -10.83 -8.67
N PRO A 447 -19.59 -12.17 -8.60
CA PRO A 447 -20.48 -12.80 -7.65
C PRO A 447 -19.96 -12.52 -6.23
N VAL A 448 -20.71 -11.71 -5.48
CA VAL A 448 -20.49 -11.49 -4.06
C VAL A 448 -21.55 -12.30 -3.34
N GLU A 449 -21.15 -13.32 -2.57
CA GLU A 449 -22.10 -14.07 -1.74
C GLU A 449 -22.74 -13.11 -0.73
N THR A 450 -24.06 -12.93 -0.83
CA THR A 450 -24.87 -12.41 0.28
C THR A 450 -24.80 -13.44 1.39
N SER A 451 -23.99 -13.17 2.43
CA SER A 451 -23.77 -14.06 3.57
C SER A 451 -25.07 -14.69 4.07
N SER A 452 -25.20 -16.01 3.91
CA SER A 452 -26.13 -16.85 4.64
C SER A 452 -25.76 -16.82 6.13
N ALA A 453 -26.66 -16.33 6.99
CA ALA A 453 -26.41 -16.17 8.40
C ALA A 453 -26.21 -17.52 9.14
N PRO A 454 -25.30 -17.59 10.13
CA PRO A 454 -25.18 -18.75 11.01
C PRO A 454 -26.41 -18.87 11.92
N THR A 455 -27.04 -20.04 11.87
CA THR A 455 -27.97 -20.54 12.89
C THR A 455 -27.23 -20.85 14.20
N ALA A 456 -27.25 -19.94 15.18
CA ALA A 456 -27.25 -20.23 16.63
C ALA A 456 -27.14 -18.94 17.46
N GLY A 457 -28.13 -18.71 18.33
CA GLY A 457 -28.14 -17.81 19.51
C GLY A 457 -27.29 -16.54 19.48
N ILE A 458 -27.92 -15.38 19.30
CA ILE A 458 -27.29 -14.06 19.46
C ILE A 458 -27.17 -13.74 20.96
N PRO A 459 -25.96 -13.47 21.50
CA PRO A 459 -25.79 -12.75 22.76
C PRO A 459 -25.98 -11.25 22.53
N HIS A 460 -26.68 -10.59 23.46
CA HIS A 460 -26.81 -9.14 23.56
C HIS A 460 -25.42 -8.46 23.60
N ASP A 461 -24.97 -7.86 22.49
CA ASP A 461 -24.02 -6.74 22.42
C ASP A 461 -23.72 -6.36 20.95
N SER A 462 -24.77 -6.05 20.19
CA SER A 462 -24.64 -5.59 18.80
C SER A 462 -24.69 -4.05 18.75
N LEU A 463 -23.53 -3.43 18.53
CA LEU A 463 -23.36 -1.98 18.28
C LEU A 463 -24.11 -1.48 17.02
N LEU A 464 -24.60 -2.38 16.18
CA LEU A 464 -25.38 -2.07 14.97
C LEU A 464 -26.78 -1.57 15.29
N THR A 465 -27.34 -2.01 16.41
CA THR A 465 -28.60 -1.52 16.97
C THR A 465 -28.41 -0.03 17.33
N ASP A 466 -27.40 0.32 18.13
CA ASP A 466 -27.19 1.71 18.62
C ASP A 466 -27.01 2.79 17.55
N ILE A 467 -26.48 2.47 16.37
CA ILE A 467 -26.13 3.46 15.34
C ILE A 467 -27.32 3.77 14.41
N LEU A 468 -28.18 2.81 14.12
CA LEU A 468 -29.40 3.03 13.33
C LEU A 468 -30.47 3.81 14.13
N PHE A 469 -30.44 3.74 15.47
CA PHE A 469 -31.53 4.21 16.33
C PHE A 469 -31.35 5.60 16.97
N ARG A 470 -30.26 6.32 16.70
CA ARG A 470 -30.02 7.68 17.27
C ARG A 470 -30.29 8.85 16.33
N VAL A 471 -30.66 8.61 15.08
CA VAL A 471 -30.72 9.66 14.04
C VAL A 471 -32.16 10.02 13.61
N VAL A 472 -33.17 9.21 13.97
CA VAL A 472 -34.57 9.47 13.59
C VAL A 472 -35.38 9.87 14.84
N PRO A 473 -36.05 11.04 14.85
CA PRO A 473 -36.93 11.41 15.96
C PRO A 473 -38.18 10.51 15.93
N GLY A 474 -38.23 9.49 16.78
CA GLY A 474 -39.38 8.58 16.89
C GLY A 474 -38.97 7.14 17.22
N ALA A 475 -39.96 6.30 17.52
CA ALA A 475 -39.74 4.88 17.77
C ALA A 475 -39.86 4.07 16.47
N LEU A 476 -39.15 2.95 16.38
CA LEU A 476 -39.10 2.11 15.19
C LEU A 476 -39.24 0.63 15.56
N ALA A 477 -39.98 -0.12 14.74
CA ALA A 477 -40.18 -1.55 14.90
C ALA A 477 -40.20 -2.25 13.54
N GLY A 478 -39.56 -3.42 13.45
CA GLY A 478 -39.71 -4.31 12.31
C GLY A 478 -40.59 -5.49 12.69
N PHE A 479 -41.63 -5.77 11.92
CA PHE A 479 -42.48 -6.94 12.09
C PHE A 479 -42.38 -7.86 10.88
N ASP A 480 -42.29 -9.16 11.11
CA ASP A 480 -42.30 -10.14 10.04
C ASP A 480 -43.60 -10.05 9.22
N THR A 481 -43.47 -10.02 7.89
CA THR A 481 -44.64 -9.81 7.01
C THR A 481 -45.63 -10.98 7.02
N GLN A 482 -45.19 -12.19 7.40
CA GLN A 482 -46.03 -13.39 7.37
C GLN A 482 -46.64 -13.71 8.74
N SER A 483 -45.85 -13.64 9.80
CA SER A 483 -46.25 -13.98 11.17
C SER A 483 -46.69 -12.77 12.00
N GLY A 484 -46.36 -11.54 11.57
CA GLY A 484 -46.63 -10.33 12.35
C GLY A 484 -45.82 -10.25 13.65
N ARG A 485 -44.79 -11.09 13.81
CA ARG A 485 -43.95 -11.10 15.01
C ARG A 485 -42.93 -9.98 14.96
N LEU A 486 -42.69 -9.33 16.09
CA LEU A 486 -41.64 -8.32 16.23
C LEU A 486 -40.26 -8.97 15.99
N LEU A 487 -39.50 -8.41 15.05
CA LEU A 487 -38.16 -8.84 14.65
C LEU A 487 -37.07 -7.99 15.28
N PHE A 488 -37.32 -6.68 15.40
CA PHE A 488 -36.48 -5.74 16.12
C PHE A 488 -37.31 -4.53 16.57
N ALA A 489 -36.84 -3.83 17.59
CA ALA A 489 -37.41 -2.59 18.10
C ALA A 489 -36.31 -1.64 18.56
N SER A 490 -36.49 -0.35 18.32
CA SER A 490 -35.63 0.72 18.85
C SER A 490 -35.77 0.84 20.37
N ASP A 491 -34.76 1.35 21.06
CA ASP A 491 -34.87 1.70 22.49
C ASP A 491 -35.98 2.72 22.75
N SER A 492 -36.19 3.67 21.84
CA SER A 492 -37.30 4.63 21.93
C SER A 492 -38.68 3.97 21.88
N LEU A 493 -38.82 2.75 21.35
CA LEU A 493 -40.09 1.99 21.40
C LEU A 493 -40.30 1.37 22.78
N GLN A 494 -39.22 0.96 23.45
CA GLN A 494 -39.27 0.46 24.82
C GLN A 494 -39.64 1.60 25.78
N GLU A 495 -39.07 2.78 25.57
CA GLU A 495 -39.41 4.00 26.32
C GLU A 495 -40.88 4.40 26.08
N LEU A 496 -41.32 4.39 24.81
CA LEU A 496 -42.69 4.74 24.43
C LEU A 496 -43.74 3.75 24.99
N THR A 497 -43.44 2.45 25.05
CA THR A 497 -44.39 1.44 25.54
C THR A 497 -44.30 1.20 27.05
N GLY A 498 -43.17 1.57 27.67
CA GLY A 498 -42.88 1.33 29.08
C GLY A 498 -42.61 -0.15 29.43
N LEU A 499 -42.32 -0.99 28.42
CA LEU A 499 -42.04 -2.42 28.61
C LEU A 499 -40.61 -2.79 28.23
N PRO A 500 -39.99 -3.75 28.95
CA PRO A 500 -38.67 -4.25 28.58
C PRO A 500 -38.74 -5.03 27.27
N SER A 501 -37.64 -5.01 26.50
CA SER A 501 -37.46 -5.73 25.24
C SER A 501 -38.07 -7.14 25.23
N ASP A 502 -37.74 -7.99 26.19
CA ASP A 502 -38.21 -9.39 26.24
C ASP A 502 -39.74 -9.51 26.25
N ALA A 503 -40.43 -8.57 26.90
CA ALA A 503 -41.89 -8.53 26.92
C ALA A 503 -42.45 -8.16 25.54
N LEU A 504 -41.84 -7.20 24.84
CA LEU A 504 -42.25 -6.81 23.49
C LEU A 504 -42.09 -7.94 22.47
N PHE A 505 -40.98 -8.69 22.55
CA PHE A 505 -40.70 -9.82 21.64
C PHE A 505 -41.51 -11.10 21.94
N SER A 506 -42.17 -11.15 23.10
CA SER A 506 -43.03 -12.26 23.52
C SER A 506 -44.44 -12.20 22.90
N ILE A 507 -44.83 -11.07 22.33
CA ILE A 507 -46.16 -10.84 21.76
C ILE A 507 -46.26 -11.51 20.39
N SER A 508 -47.21 -12.43 20.26
CA SER A 508 -47.39 -13.24 19.04
C SER A 508 -48.30 -12.56 18.03
N GLY A 509 -47.72 -11.79 17.11
CA GLY A 509 -48.43 -11.23 15.96
C GLY A 509 -48.96 -9.80 16.15
N TRP A 510 -49.30 -9.15 15.04
CA TRP A 510 -49.78 -7.77 15.02
C TRP A 510 -51.14 -7.61 15.73
N GLU A 511 -52.02 -8.62 15.68
CA GLU A 511 -53.33 -8.60 16.38
C GLU A 511 -53.15 -8.52 17.89
N ALA A 512 -52.26 -9.35 18.44
CA ALA A 512 -51.95 -9.36 19.87
C ALA A 512 -51.26 -8.06 20.29
N TRP A 513 -50.36 -7.55 19.44
CA TRP A 513 -49.70 -6.26 19.67
C TRP A 513 -50.71 -5.11 19.72
N MET A 514 -51.65 -5.06 18.78
CA MET A 514 -52.71 -4.06 18.74
C MET A 514 -53.71 -4.20 19.89
N GLN A 515 -54.03 -5.41 20.34
CA GLN A 515 -54.88 -5.60 21.52
C GLN A 515 -54.24 -5.12 22.81
N GLN A 516 -52.91 -5.25 22.89
CA GLN A 516 -52.16 -4.84 24.06
C GLN A 516 -51.98 -3.33 24.12
N PHE A 517 -51.60 -2.71 23.00
CA PHE A 517 -51.21 -1.30 22.96
C PHE A 517 -52.16 -0.35 22.24
N GLY A 518 -53.18 -0.83 21.51
CA GLY A 518 -54.13 0.03 20.81
C GLY A 518 -55.36 0.38 21.64
N GLU A 519 -55.84 1.62 21.50
CA GLU A 519 -57.16 2.00 21.97
C GLU A 519 -58.27 1.30 21.15
N PRO A 520 -59.34 0.78 21.77
CA PRO A 520 -60.41 0.05 21.07
C PRO A 520 -61.02 0.79 19.88
N ASN A 521 -61.04 2.13 19.93
CA ASN A 521 -61.59 2.98 18.87
C ASN A 521 -60.71 3.05 17.62
N ASP A 522 -59.42 2.69 17.71
CA ASP A 522 -58.48 2.74 16.58
C ASP A 522 -58.36 1.41 15.83
N PHE A 523 -58.99 0.34 16.31
CA PHE A 523 -58.98 -0.97 15.65
C PHE A 523 -59.54 -0.91 14.22
N PRO A 524 -60.65 -0.21 13.93
CA PRO A 524 -61.15 -0.06 12.55
C PRO A 524 -60.18 0.71 11.65
N VAL A 525 -59.48 1.72 12.19
CA VAL A 525 -58.48 2.52 11.47
C VAL A 525 -57.29 1.63 11.09
N PHE A 526 -56.81 0.83 12.05
CA PHE A 526 -55.72 -0.12 11.81
C PHE A 526 -56.09 -1.22 10.80
N LEU A 527 -57.30 -1.79 10.89
CA LEU A 527 -57.76 -2.80 9.93
C LEU A 527 -57.85 -2.23 8.50
N THR A 528 -58.28 -0.96 8.38
CA THR A 528 -58.28 -0.25 7.09
C THR A 528 -56.84 -0.03 6.61
N ALA A 529 -55.95 0.42 7.48
CA ALA A 529 -54.54 0.62 7.16
C ALA A 529 -53.84 -0.70 6.74
N GLN A 530 -54.22 -1.82 7.32
CA GLN A 530 -53.69 -3.13 6.94
C GLN A 530 -54.14 -3.55 5.53
N GLN A 531 -55.40 -3.28 5.17
CA GLN A 531 -55.90 -3.53 3.80
C GLN A 531 -55.21 -2.62 2.78
N ASP A 532 -55.00 -1.34 3.15
CA ASP A 532 -54.27 -0.38 2.31
C ASP A 532 -52.80 -0.78 2.15
N TYR A 533 -52.15 -1.28 3.20
CA TYR A 533 -50.79 -1.81 3.13
C TYR A 533 -50.69 -3.01 2.18
N GLN A 534 -51.66 -3.94 2.23
CA GLN A 534 -51.68 -5.10 1.33
C GLN A 534 -51.83 -4.71 -0.15
N SER A 535 -52.48 -3.58 -0.45
CA SER A 535 -52.67 -3.10 -1.82
C SER A 535 -51.54 -2.20 -2.32
N CYS A 536 -50.97 -1.35 -1.46
CA CYS A 536 -50.06 -0.28 -1.85
C CYS A 536 -48.61 -0.47 -1.36
N GLY A 537 -48.34 -1.45 -0.49
CA GLY A 537 -47.00 -1.75 0.04
C GLY A 537 -46.45 -0.77 1.07
N ASN A 538 -47.13 0.37 1.28
CA ASN A 538 -46.85 1.36 2.32
C ASN A 538 -48.19 1.90 2.86
N VAL A 539 -48.24 2.29 4.13
CA VAL A 539 -49.41 2.90 4.75
C VAL A 539 -49.02 3.97 5.77
N HIS A 540 -49.88 4.96 5.94
CA HIS A 540 -49.76 6.01 6.93
C HIS A 540 -51.10 6.16 7.65
N PHE A 541 -51.09 6.12 8.99
CA PHE A 541 -52.28 6.27 9.81
C PHE A 541 -51.97 6.89 11.16
N LEU A 542 -53.00 7.40 11.83
CA LEU A 542 -52.91 7.95 13.19
C LEU A 542 -53.40 6.89 14.18
N PHE A 543 -52.72 6.78 15.31
CA PHE A 543 -52.92 5.71 16.28
C PHE A 543 -52.68 6.18 17.71
N HIS A 544 -53.60 5.87 18.61
CA HIS A 544 -53.43 6.09 20.04
C HIS A 544 -52.80 4.84 20.67
N LEU A 545 -51.58 5.00 21.18
CA LEU A 545 -50.85 3.96 21.90
C LEU A 545 -51.10 4.07 23.39
N ARG A 546 -51.61 3.01 24.01
CA ARG A 546 -51.73 2.84 25.46
C ARG A 546 -50.46 2.21 26.03
N CYS A 547 -49.81 2.93 26.95
CA CYS A 547 -48.54 2.55 27.56
C CYS A 547 -48.74 1.72 28.83
N ALA A 548 -47.68 1.07 29.31
CA ALA A 548 -47.74 0.22 30.51
C ALA A 548 -48.07 1.01 31.80
N ASP A 549 -47.78 2.31 31.84
CA ASP A 549 -48.09 3.20 32.96
C ASP A 549 -49.54 3.73 32.94
N GLY A 550 -50.33 3.38 31.92
CA GLY A 550 -51.71 3.80 31.73
C GLY A 550 -51.90 5.13 31.00
N SER A 551 -50.81 5.76 30.54
CA SER A 551 -50.88 6.93 29.65
C SER A 551 -51.22 6.53 28.21
N THR A 552 -51.77 7.47 27.45
CA THR A 552 -52.08 7.28 26.02
C THR A 552 -51.37 8.35 25.20
N HIS A 553 -50.56 7.94 24.22
CA HIS A 553 -49.85 8.83 23.31
C HIS A 553 -50.48 8.83 21.92
N PHE A 554 -50.57 10.00 21.30
CA PHE A 554 -51.08 10.13 19.94
C PHE A 554 -49.94 10.07 18.92
N LEU A 555 -49.92 9.01 18.12
CA LEU A 555 -48.83 8.70 17.22
C LEU A 555 -49.25 8.83 15.76
N GLU A 556 -48.32 9.31 14.96
CA GLU A 556 -48.35 9.27 13.51
C GLU A 556 -47.47 8.09 13.06
N VAL A 557 -48.10 7.10 12.43
CA VAL A 557 -47.49 5.80 12.14
C VAL A 557 -47.31 5.63 10.65
N TYR A 558 -46.06 5.42 10.23
CA TYR A 558 -45.70 5.11 8.85
C TYR A 558 -45.22 3.68 8.79
N ALA A 559 -45.82 2.87 7.92
CA ALA A 559 -45.41 1.49 7.72
C ALA A 559 -45.09 1.22 6.25
N GLY A 560 -44.02 0.48 5.99
CA GLY A 560 -43.60 0.13 4.64
C GLY A 560 -42.91 -1.22 4.56
N THR A 561 -42.96 -1.87 3.40
CA THR A 561 -42.22 -3.12 3.20
C THR A 561 -40.73 -2.82 3.06
N ALA A 562 -39.94 -3.43 3.93
CA ALA A 562 -38.49 -3.46 3.84
C ALA A 562 -37.99 -4.90 3.68
N SER A 563 -36.77 -5.03 3.18
CA SER A 563 -36.11 -6.34 3.04
C SER A 563 -34.73 -6.25 3.65
N HIS A 564 -34.41 -7.17 4.55
CA HIS A 564 -33.10 -7.26 5.20
C HIS A 564 -32.56 -8.69 5.06
N PRO A 565 -31.26 -8.87 4.82
CA PRO A 565 -30.67 -10.19 4.61
C PRO A 565 -30.92 -11.19 5.76
N GLU A 566 -31.03 -10.70 7.01
CA GLU A 566 -31.25 -11.54 8.20
C GLU A 566 -32.74 -11.78 8.53
N TRP A 567 -33.61 -10.88 8.12
CA TRP A 567 -35.02 -10.86 8.54
C TRP A 567 -36.01 -11.18 7.42
N GLY A 568 -35.52 -11.37 6.19
CA GLY A 568 -36.36 -11.52 5.02
C GLY A 568 -37.16 -10.24 4.72
N ARG A 569 -38.39 -10.41 4.22
CA ARG A 569 -39.33 -9.29 4.04
C ARG A 569 -40.04 -9.02 5.35
N TYR A 570 -39.90 -7.79 5.85
CA TYR A 570 -40.56 -7.34 7.08
C TYR A 570 -41.24 -6.00 6.83
N THR A 571 -42.28 -5.73 7.60
CA THR A 571 -42.96 -4.43 7.63
C THR A 571 -42.25 -3.56 8.64
N LEU A 572 -41.66 -2.48 8.17
CA LEU A 572 -41.01 -1.48 8.99
C LEU A 572 -42.01 -0.43 9.42
N PHE A 573 -42.19 -0.24 10.72
CA PHE A 573 -43.02 0.80 11.32
C PHE A 573 -42.15 1.90 11.92
N PHE A 574 -42.48 3.14 11.60
CA PHE A 574 -42.01 4.35 12.27
C PHE A 574 -43.17 4.96 13.05
N PHE A 575 -42.95 5.23 14.33
CA PHE A 575 -43.91 5.84 15.24
C PHE A 575 -43.40 7.23 15.61
N LEU A 576 -44.11 8.26 15.17
CA LEU A 576 -43.80 9.66 15.46
C LEU A 576 -44.79 10.18 16.49
N ASN A 577 -44.30 10.70 17.61
CA ASN A 577 -45.17 11.32 18.61
C ASN A 577 -45.57 12.73 18.14
N ARG A 578 -46.89 12.99 18.03
CA ARG A 578 -47.40 14.31 17.60
C ARG A 578 -47.35 15.37 18.70
N ASP A 579 -47.23 14.96 19.96
CA ASP A 579 -47.25 15.87 21.12
C ASP A 579 -45.88 16.54 21.39
N GLY A 580 -44.87 16.26 20.57
CA GLY A 580 -43.55 16.90 20.61
C GLY A 580 -42.50 16.07 21.36
N PHE A 581 -41.38 15.82 20.66
CA PHE A 581 -40.10 15.25 21.10
C PHE A 581 -40.12 14.25 22.28
N LEU A 582 -39.89 12.96 21.95
CA LEU A 582 -39.28 12.00 22.89
C LEU A 582 -37.86 12.46 23.25
#